data_AF-A0A3M2CCT6-F1
#
_entry.id   AF-A0A3M2CCT6-F1
#
_cell.length_a   1.000
_cell.length_b   1.000
_cell.length_c   1.000
_cell.angle_alpha   90.00
_cell.angle_beta   90.00
_cell.angle_gamma   90.00
#
_symmetry.space_group_name_H-M   'P 1'
#
loop_
_entity.id
_entity.type
_entity.pdbx_description
1 polymer ?
#
loop_
_entity_poly.entity_id
_entity_poly.type
_entity_poly.pdbx_seq_one_letter_code
_entity_poly.pdbx_strand_id
1 'polypeptide(L)'
;MNQPTPHNPPPDTPQDAPPIDTPTGHSVRTDRPCARCGFNLFGQQIVREPHYNLIAARCPECGQLAALQEYPSLGKWADRWAKVLAALWVLAIIGAMAAQFGSTVGVLVASMMNVFEKAGTEIALRYANWEQQQSGVQGPAQPNMYYGGYQLITEEWWATERAAYLADQNRTQPLNRDTFAVWFVLTTISFAFGAFWSTVCLGVRRALAIIPALFPVGIALAFAWTISLSDPVGPGLIFATNAAADLHRTTMIIGGLSAIALGLLPGIFLGRKLARLLVRLALPPRMRTALSLL
;
A
#
# COMPACT_ATOMS: atom_id res chain seq x y z
N MET A 1 91.58 41.22 -5.61
CA MET A 1 91.12 40.05 -4.83
C MET A 1 89.87 39.53 -5.51
N ASN A 2 89.98 38.49 -6.33
CA ASN A 2 88.86 37.89 -7.06
C ASN A 2 88.35 36.69 -6.28
N GLN A 3 87.08 36.70 -5.88
CA GLN A 3 86.42 35.56 -5.25
C GLN A 3 86.12 34.47 -6.31
N PRO A 4 86.31 33.18 -5.99
CA PRO A 4 85.92 32.10 -6.88
C PRO A 4 84.40 31.93 -6.87
N THR A 5 83.79 31.87 -8.06
CA THR A 5 82.38 31.56 -8.27
C THR A 5 82.07 30.11 -7.89
N PRO A 6 80.96 29.85 -7.16
CA PRO A 6 80.56 28.50 -6.78
C PRO A 6 80.07 27.70 -7.99
N HIS A 7 80.60 26.49 -8.14
CA HIS A 7 80.22 25.54 -9.17
C HIS A 7 78.88 24.89 -8.77
N ASN A 8 77.79 25.17 -9.50
CA ASN A 8 76.54 24.42 -9.33
C ASN A 8 76.72 23.01 -9.94
N PRO A 9 76.37 21.93 -9.21
CA PRO A 9 76.31 20.59 -9.79
C PRO A 9 75.20 20.52 -10.86
N PRO A 10 75.33 19.62 -11.86
CA PRO A 10 74.31 19.42 -12.87
C PRO A 10 73.00 18.94 -12.21
N PRO A 11 71.83 19.32 -12.78
CA PRO A 11 70.54 18.85 -12.27
C PRO A 11 70.49 17.33 -12.27
N ASP A 12 70.07 16.76 -11.14
CA ASP A 12 69.90 15.32 -10.97
C ASP A 12 69.09 14.74 -12.13
N THR A 13 69.70 13.84 -12.88
CA THR A 13 69.03 13.00 -13.89
C THR A 13 67.79 12.39 -13.22
N PRO A 14 66.58 12.45 -13.83
CA PRO A 14 65.39 11.88 -13.23
C PRO A 14 65.66 10.41 -12.90
N GLN A 15 65.77 10.09 -11.61
CA GLN A 15 65.86 8.72 -11.11
C GLN A 15 64.70 7.93 -11.72
N ASP A 16 65.05 6.80 -12.33
CA ASP A 16 64.17 5.87 -13.01
C ASP A 16 62.81 5.75 -12.32
N ALA A 17 61.77 6.26 -12.98
CA ALA A 17 60.41 6.04 -12.54
C ALA A 17 60.19 4.52 -12.41
N PRO A 18 59.64 4.03 -11.28
CA PRO A 18 59.42 2.60 -11.10
C PRO A 18 58.59 2.03 -12.26
N PRO A 19 58.83 0.76 -12.66
CA PRO A 19 58.13 0.14 -13.78
C PRO A 19 56.61 0.30 -13.65
N ILE A 20 55.99 0.68 -14.76
CA ILE A 20 54.68 1.34 -14.86
C ILE A 20 53.48 0.51 -14.31
N ASP A 21 53.66 -0.77 -14.02
CA ASP A 21 52.57 -1.65 -13.55
C ASP A 21 53.11 -2.69 -12.57
N THR A 22 53.51 -2.30 -11.35
CA THR A 22 53.80 -3.30 -10.30
C THR A 22 52.49 -3.82 -9.73
N PRO A 23 52.08 -5.08 -9.99
CA PRO A 23 50.87 -5.63 -9.40
C PRO A 23 51.03 -5.67 -7.88
N THR A 24 50.04 -5.15 -7.14
CA THR A 24 50.09 -5.12 -5.67
C THR A 24 49.89 -6.51 -5.03
N GLY A 25 49.74 -7.56 -5.82
CA GLY A 25 49.47 -8.93 -5.34
C GLY A 25 48.06 -9.15 -4.79
N HIS A 26 47.25 -8.09 -4.71
CA HIS A 26 45.86 -8.16 -4.27
C HIS A 26 44.89 -8.20 -5.45
N SER A 27 43.77 -8.89 -5.27
CA SER A 27 42.67 -8.96 -6.24
C SER A 27 41.39 -8.37 -5.65
N VAL A 28 40.49 -7.91 -6.52
CA VAL A 28 39.17 -7.44 -6.11
C VAL A 28 38.36 -8.62 -5.56
N ARG A 29 37.95 -8.57 -4.28
CA ARG A 29 37.19 -9.64 -3.61
C ARG A 29 35.69 -9.39 -3.53
N THR A 30 35.21 -8.24 -3.99
CA THR A 30 33.80 -7.86 -3.97
C THR A 30 33.25 -7.75 -5.39
N ASP A 31 31.96 -8.02 -5.56
CA ASP A 31 31.29 -7.81 -6.84
C ASP A 31 31.30 -6.33 -7.18
N ARG A 32 32.07 -5.96 -8.21
CA ARG A 32 32.21 -4.57 -8.66
C ARG A 32 32.07 -4.51 -10.17
N PRO A 33 30.96 -4.01 -10.72
CA PRO A 33 30.81 -3.89 -12.16
C PRO A 33 31.70 -2.78 -12.71
N CYS A 34 32.30 -3.01 -13.88
CA CYS A 34 33.00 -1.99 -14.65
C CYS A 34 32.03 -0.85 -15.01
N ALA A 35 32.44 0.40 -14.79
CA ALA A 35 31.59 1.57 -15.06
C ALA A 35 31.24 1.75 -16.55
N ARG A 36 31.99 1.14 -17.48
CA ARG A 36 31.76 1.27 -18.93
C ARG A 36 30.92 0.13 -19.49
N CYS A 37 31.34 -1.13 -19.29
CA CYS A 37 30.69 -2.29 -19.90
C CYS A 37 29.86 -3.15 -18.93
N GLY A 38 29.94 -2.89 -17.61
CA GLY A 38 29.22 -3.66 -16.59
C GLY A 38 29.83 -5.01 -16.23
N PHE A 39 30.96 -5.42 -16.82
CA PHE A 39 31.65 -6.67 -16.47
C PHE A 39 32.07 -6.68 -15.00
N ASN A 40 31.83 -7.80 -14.30
CA ASN A 40 32.20 -7.93 -12.89
C ASN A 40 33.72 -8.06 -12.73
N LEU A 41 34.33 -7.13 -11.99
CA LEU A 41 35.76 -7.07 -11.75
C LEU A 41 36.22 -8.01 -10.63
N PHE A 42 35.36 -8.86 -10.08
CA PHE A 42 35.73 -9.88 -9.11
C PHE A 42 36.94 -10.71 -9.62
N GLY A 43 37.96 -10.84 -8.77
CA GLY A 43 39.20 -11.54 -9.08
C GLY A 43 40.22 -10.75 -9.91
N GLN A 44 39.88 -9.57 -10.44
CA GLN A 44 40.83 -8.76 -11.22
C GLN A 44 41.96 -8.22 -10.33
N GLN A 45 43.16 -8.14 -10.88
CA GLN A 45 44.33 -7.64 -10.16
C GLN A 45 44.20 -6.13 -9.89
N ILE A 46 44.60 -5.76 -8.68
CA ILE A 46 44.67 -4.38 -8.24
C ILE A 46 46.02 -3.80 -8.67
N VAL A 47 45.95 -2.78 -9.52
CA VAL A 47 47.12 -2.05 -10.03
C VAL A 47 47.10 -0.65 -9.45
N ARG A 48 48.27 -0.11 -9.12
CA ARG A 48 48.41 1.27 -8.67
C ARG A 48 48.88 2.13 -9.84
N GLU A 49 48.06 3.09 -10.21
CA GLU A 49 48.36 3.99 -11.32
C GLU A 49 49.45 4.99 -10.87
N PRO A 50 50.60 5.07 -11.58
CA PRO A 50 51.80 5.70 -11.06
C PRO A 50 51.72 7.23 -10.98
N HIS A 51 50.88 7.87 -11.79
CA HIS A 51 50.81 9.33 -11.87
C HIS A 51 49.99 9.94 -10.72
N TYR A 52 48.83 9.35 -10.40
CA TYR A 52 47.93 9.81 -9.33
C TYR A 52 47.97 8.93 -8.08
N ASN A 53 48.76 7.84 -8.10
CA ASN A 53 48.88 6.89 -7.01
C ASN A 53 47.55 6.21 -6.63
N LEU A 54 46.63 6.15 -7.59
CA LEU A 54 45.26 5.64 -7.44
C LEU A 54 45.24 4.12 -7.56
N ILE A 55 44.46 3.49 -6.68
CA ILE A 55 44.22 2.04 -6.73
C ILE A 55 43.12 1.81 -7.78
N ALA A 56 43.38 0.98 -8.78
CA ALA A 56 42.45 0.68 -9.87
C ALA A 56 42.53 -0.80 -10.30
N ALA A 57 41.50 -1.27 -11.00
CA ALA A 57 41.51 -2.56 -11.69
C ALA A 57 41.19 -2.34 -13.18
N ARG A 58 41.92 -3.01 -14.08
CA ARG A 58 41.59 -2.99 -15.52
C ARG A 58 40.47 -3.99 -15.79
N CYS A 59 39.47 -3.55 -16.54
CA CYS A 59 38.43 -4.44 -17.03
C CYS A 59 39.00 -5.35 -18.14
N PRO A 60 38.88 -6.69 -18.04
CA PRO A 60 39.39 -7.60 -19.07
C PRO A 60 38.59 -7.52 -20.38
N GLU A 61 37.33 -7.10 -20.32
CA GLU A 61 36.46 -7.00 -21.49
C GLU A 61 36.72 -5.73 -22.32
N CYS A 62 36.74 -4.56 -21.65
CA CYS A 62 36.80 -3.27 -22.36
C CYS A 62 38.10 -2.49 -22.15
N GLY A 63 39.05 -3.04 -21.38
CA GLY A 63 40.32 -2.38 -21.06
C GLY A 63 40.20 -1.15 -20.17
N GLN A 64 39.00 -0.72 -19.81
CA GLN A 64 38.77 0.48 -19.00
C GLN A 64 39.41 0.32 -17.62
N LEU A 65 40.22 1.30 -17.22
CA LEU A 65 40.68 1.44 -15.84
C LEU A 65 39.50 1.85 -14.95
N ALA A 66 39.11 0.98 -14.02
CA ALA A 66 38.11 1.27 -13.01
C ALA A 66 38.82 1.60 -11.70
N ALA A 67 38.75 2.86 -11.27
CA ALA A 67 39.26 3.26 -9.96
C ALA A 67 38.53 2.45 -8.87
N LEU A 68 39.31 1.87 -7.94
CA LEU A 68 38.82 1.08 -6.81
C LEU A 68 38.48 1.93 -5.59
N GLN A 69 38.79 3.23 -5.62
CA GLN A 69 38.24 4.16 -4.64
C GLN A 69 36.73 3.97 -4.59
N GLU A 70 36.20 3.71 -3.40
CA GLU A 70 34.77 3.82 -3.14
C GLU A 70 34.35 5.14 -3.74
N TYR A 71 33.43 5.09 -4.72
CA TYR A 71 32.87 6.32 -5.28
C TYR A 71 32.54 7.21 -4.09
N PRO A 72 33.05 8.46 -4.03
CA PRO A 72 32.73 9.34 -2.91
C PRO A 72 31.22 9.30 -2.80
N SER A 73 30.74 8.87 -1.62
CA SER A 73 29.34 8.76 -1.27
C SER A 73 28.59 9.85 -2.00
N LEU A 74 27.89 9.47 -3.08
CA LEU A 74 26.94 10.26 -3.87
C LEU A 74 26.95 11.73 -3.38
N GLY A 75 27.86 12.55 -3.91
CA GLY A 75 28.32 13.79 -3.25
C GLY A 75 27.16 14.66 -2.74
N LYS A 76 27.35 15.46 -1.67
CA LYS A 76 26.33 16.22 -0.87
C LYS A 76 24.91 16.39 -1.45
N TRP A 77 24.77 16.73 -2.72
CA TRP A 77 23.51 16.74 -3.46
C TRP A 77 22.75 15.42 -3.48
N ALA A 78 23.40 14.28 -3.67
CA ALA A 78 22.70 13.02 -3.73
C ALA A 78 22.32 12.49 -2.33
N ASP A 79 23.06 12.84 -1.27
CA ASP A 79 22.56 12.69 0.11
C ASP A 79 21.28 13.54 0.35
N ARG A 80 21.24 14.78 -0.16
CA ARG A 80 20.01 15.60 -0.10
C ARG A 80 18.85 14.96 -0.87
N TRP A 81 19.09 14.46 -2.07
CA TRP A 81 18.07 13.76 -2.86
C TRP A 81 17.62 12.46 -2.19
N ALA A 82 18.52 11.70 -1.58
CA ALA A 82 18.18 10.50 -0.82
C ALA A 82 17.22 10.84 0.34
N LYS A 83 17.49 11.93 1.08
CA LYS A 83 16.59 12.43 2.14
C LYS A 83 15.22 12.84 1.60
N VAL A 84 15.19 13.57 0.46
CA VAL A 84 13.94 13.97 -0.18
C VAL A 84 13.15 12.75 -0.65
N LEU A 85 13.79 11.78 -1.30
CA LEU A 85 13.14 10.54 -1.75
C LEU A 85 12.65 9.70 -0.57
N ALA A 86 13.42 9.62 0.52
CA ALA A 86 12.99 8.95 1.74
C ALA A 86 11.76 9.65 2.36
N ALA A 87 11.74 10.98 2.40
CA ALA A 87 10.59 11.75 2.90
C ALA A 87 9.35 11.54 2.01
N LEU A 88 9.51 11.62 0.68
CA LEU A 88 8.44 11.35 -0.28
C LEU A 88 7.93 9.91 -0.16
N TRP A 89 8.81 8.95 0.09
CA TRP A 89 8.44 7.56 0.31
C TRP A 89 7.62 7.37 1.59
N VAL A 90 8.02 8.00 2.70
CA VAL A 90 7.25 7.99 3.94
C VAL A 90 5.87 8.63 3.73
N LEU A 91 5.79 9.77 3.03
CA LEU A 91 4.53 10.40 2.68
C LEU A 91 3.66 9.49 1.80
N ALA A 92 4.24 8.75 0.86
CA ALA A 92 3.52 7.79 0.04
C ALA A 92 2.95 6.63 0.88
N ILE A 93 3.70 6.13 1.88
CA ILE A 93 3.21 5.11 2.81
C ILE A 93 2.04 5.63 3.65
N ILE A 94 2.17 6.84 4.21
CA ILE A 94 1.09 7.47 5.00
C ILE A 94 -0.15 7.70 4.12
N GLY A 95 0.05 8.21 2.90
CA GLY A 95 -1.02 8.40 1.91
C GLY A 95 -1.71 7.09 1.55
N ALA A 96 -0.97 6.00 1.37
CA ALA A 96 -1.53 4.67 1.11
C ALA A 96 -2.33 4.14 2.31
N MET A 97 -1.86 4.35 3.55
CA MET A 97 -2.63 3.99 4.75
C MET A 97 -3.94 4.77 4.83
N ALA A 98 -3.91 6.09 4.61
CA ALA A 98 -5.09 6.94 4.63
C ALA A 98 -6.07 6.56 3.50
N ALA A 99 -5.56 6.29 2.30
CA ALA A 99 -6.37 5.85 1.17
C ALA A 99 -7.01 4.47 1.41
N GLN A 100 -6.30 3.53 2.02
CA GLN A 100 -6.84 2.23 2.38
C GLN A 100 -7.91 2.35 3.47
N PHE A 101 -7.67 3.16 4.51
CA PHE A 101 -8.66 3.45 5.54
C PHE A 101 -9.92 4.08 4.93
N GLY A 102 -9.77 5.16 4.16
CA GLY A 102 -10.89 5.88 3.56
C GLY A 102 -11.68 5.03 2.57
N SER A 103 -11.02 4.23 1.73
CA SER A 103 -11.72 3.30 0.82
C SER A 103 -12.45 2.18 1.58
N THR A 104 -11.85 1.64 2.64
CA THR A 104 -12.50 0.61 3.47
C THR A 104 -13.74 1.18 4.16
N VAL A 105 -13.63 2.32 4.83
CA VAL A 105 -14.76 2.97 5.50
C VAL A 105 -15.84 3.37 4.49
N GLY A 106 -15.46 4.05 3.41
CA GLY A 106 -16.40 4.53 2.40
C GLY A 106 -17.19 3.40 1.75
N VAL A 107 -16.54 2.28 1.45
CA VAL A 107 -17.23 1.14 0.86
C VAL A 107 -18.10 0.38 1.87
N LEU A 108 -17.66 0.26 3.13
CA LEU A 108 -18.50 -0.33 4.19
C LEU A 108 -19.77 0.51 4.40
N VAL A 109 -19.63 1.84 4.49
CA VAL A 109 -20.77 2.76 4.61
C VAL A 109 -21.67 2.69 3.37
N ALA A 110 -21.11 2.68 2.16
CA ALA A 110 -21.89 2.54 0.94
C ALA A 110 -22.65 1.20 0.87
N SER A 111 -22.04 0.12 1.34
CA SER A 111 -22.69 -1.20 1.42
C SER A 111 -23.85 -1.17 2.42
N MET A 112 -23.63 -0.55 3.59
CA MET A 112 -24.65 -0.36 4.61
C MET A 112 -25.82 0.47 4.08
N MET A 113 -25.57 1.61 3.42
CA MET A 113 -26.64 2.44 2.86
C MET A 113 -27.48 1.68 1.83
N ASN A 114 -26.85 0.96 0.88
CA ASN A 114 -27.57 0.21 -0.15
C ASN A 114 -28.52 -0.87 0.41
N VAL A 115 -28.17 -1.46 1.54
CA VAL A 115 -28.95 -2.54 2.17
C VAL A 115 -29.96 -1.98 3.17
N PHE A 116 -29.51 -1.07 4.04
CA PHE A 116 -30.33 -0.50 5.11
C PHE A 116 -31.39 0.45 4.56
N GLU A 117 -31.14 1.15 3.45
CA GLU A 117 -32.15 2.02 2.84
C GLU A 117 -33.29 1.20 2.23
N LYS A 118 -32.98 0.11 1.51
CA LYS A 118 -34.01 -0.77 0.92
C LYS A 118 -34.83 -1.47 2.01
N ALA A 119 -34.16 -2.11 2.98
CA ALA A 119 -34.83 -2.76 4.10
C ALA A 119 -35.57 -1.76 4.99
N GLY A 120 -34.97 -0.60 5.27
CA GLY A 120 -35.60 0.45 6.08
C GLY A 120 -36.84 1.02 5.41
N THR A 121 -36.83 1.20 4.08
CA THR A 121 -38.02 1.63 3.33
C THR A 121 -39.14 0.60 3.42
N GLU A 122 -38.81 -0.69 3.34
CA GLU A 122 -39.81 -1.76 3.50
C GLU A 122 -40.40 -1.78 4.91
N ILE A 123 -39.56 -1.69 5.96
CA ILE A 123 -39.99 -1.61 7.36
C ILE A 123 -40.90 -0.38 7.56
N ALA A 124 -40.51 0.77 7.02
CA ALA A 124 -41.27 2.01 7.08
C ALA A 124 -42.66 1.87 6.43
N LEU A 125 -42.75 1.22 5.26
CA LEU A 125 -44.03 0.95 4.59
C LEU A 125 -44.93 0.01 5.41
N ARG A 126 -44.36 -1.03 6.02
CA ARG A 126 -45.12 -1.95 6.91
C ARG A 126 -45.67 -1.21 8.12
N TYR A 127 -44.86 -0.36 8.74
CA TYR A 127 -45.27 0.47 9.86
C TYR A 127 -46.42 1.40 9.49
N ALA A 128 -46.30 2.11 8.36
CA ALA A 128 -47.35 3.01 7.87
C ALA A 128 -48.69 2.29 7.62
N ASN A 129 -48.64 1.08 7.05
CA ASN A 129 -49.84 0.26 6.84
C ASN A 129 -50.49 -0.18 8.16
N TRP A 130 -49.68 -0.57 9.14
CA TRP A 130 -50.17 -0.91 10.49
C TRP A 130 -50.81 0.29 11.18
N GLU A 131 -50.18 1.47 11.12
CA GLU A 131 -50.69 2.71 11.70
C GLU A 131 -52.03 3.11 11.06
N GLN A 132 -52.14 2.97 9.74
CA GLN A 132 -53.39 3.21 9.01
C GLN A 132 -54.51 2.24 9.46
N GLN A 133 -54.19 0.96 9.69
CA GLN A 133 -55.15 -0.02 10.19
C GLN A 133 -55.61 0.30 11.62
N GLN A 134 -54.72 0.79 12.48
CA GLN A 134 -55.03 1.14 13.87
C GLN A 134 -55.83 2.44 13.99
N SER A 135 -55.54 3.44 13.16
CA SER A 135 -56.20 4.75 13.23
C SER A 135 -57.67 4.74 12.78
N GLY A 136 -58.13 3.67 12.11
CA GLY A 136 -59.50 3.58 11.58
C GLY A 136 -59.79 4.59 10.46
N VAL A 137 -58.80 5.37 10.02
CA VAL A 137 -58.93 6.36 8.95
C VAL A 137 -58.86 5.64 7.60
N GLN A 138 -60.02 5.46 6.96
CA GLN A 138 -60.11 4.98 5.58
C GLN A 138 -59.73 6.11 4.61
N GLY A 139 -58.45 6.24 4.31
CA GLY A 139 -57.90 7.11 3.27
C GLY A 139 -56.52 6.61 2.86
N PRO A 140 -55.99 6.96 1.67
CA PRO A 140 -54.62 6.60 1.32
C PRO A 140 -53.70 7.09 2.45
N ALA A 141 -52.81 6.21 2.94
CA ALA A 141 -51.85 6.54 4.00
C ALA A 141 -51.26 7.92 3.69
N GLN A 142 -51.63 8.93 4.48
CA GLN A 142 -51.08 10.28 4.34
C GLN A 142 -49.60 10.11 4.66
N PRO A 143 -48.70 10.27 3.67
CA PRO A 143 -47.29 10.01 3.90
C PRO A 143 -46.81 11.10 4.86
N ASN A 144 -46.68 10.73 6.14
CA ASN A 144 -45.92 11.54 7.08
C ASN A 144 -44.57 11.84 6.40
N MET A 145 -44.23 13.12 6.28
CA MET A 145 -43.37 13.75 5.25
C MET A 145 -41.89 13.28 5.18
N TYR A 146 -41.54 12.12 5.72
CA TYR A 146 -40.20 11.53 5.64
C TYR A 146 -40.19 10.35 4.67
N TYR A 147 -40.15 10.67 3.37
CA TYR A 147 -39.92 9.67 2.32
C TYR A 147 -38.48 9.14 2.39
N GLY A 148 -38.32 7.89 2.83
CA GLY A 148 -37.05 7.15 2.81
C GLY A 148 -36.82 6.33 4.08
N GLY A 149 -35.73 5.56 4.12
CA GLY A 149 -35.39 4.71 5.27
C GLY A 149 -35.23 5.44 6.63
N TYR A 150 -35.31 6.78 6.65
CA TYR A 150 -35.24 7.61 7.85
C TYR A 150 -36.61 7.88 8.51
N GLN A 151 -37.66 7.12 8.19
CA GLN A 151 -38.93 7.20 8.90
C GLN A 151 -38.76 6.72 10.35
N LEU A 152 -39.37 7.46 11.30
CA LEU A 152 -39.44 7.06 12.70
C LEU A 152 -40.56 6.02 12.87
N ILE A 153 -40.24 4.94 13.57
CA ILE A 153 -41.16 3.87 13.97
C ILE A 153 -41.12 3.73 15.48
N THR A 154 -42.22 3.25 16.07
CA THR A 154 -42.25 2.95 17.51
C THR A 154 -41.45 1.68 17.81
N GLU A 155 -40.65 1.75 18.88
CA GLU A 155 -39.85 0.62 19.34
C GLU A 155 -40.72 -0.57 19.75
N GLU A 156 -41.88 -0.32 20.35
CA GLU A 156 -42.87 -1.33 20.74
C GLU A 156 -43.39 -2.12 19.53
N TRP A 157 -43.78 -1.42 18.46
CA TRP A 157 -44.23 -2.08 17.23
C TRP A 157 -43.11 -2.94 16.65
N TRP A 158 -41.89 -2.40 16.56
CA TRP A 158 -40.77 -3.14 16.00
C TRP A 158 -40.44 -4.39 16.81
N ALA A 159 -40.49 -4.32 18.15
CA ALA A 159 -40.26 -5.47 19.01
C ALA A 159 -41.24 -6.62 18.72
N THR A 160 -42.49 -6.31 18.34
CA THR A 160 -43.49 -7.32 17.96
C THR A 160 -43.36 -7.82 16.52
N GLU A 161 -43.07 -6.93 15.56
CA GLU A 161 -43.06 -7.26 14.12
C GLU A 161 -41.74 -7.90 13.67
N ARG A 162 -40.65 -7.70 14.43
CA ARG A 162 -39.30 -8.18 14.08
C ARG A 162 -39.24 -9.66 13.71
N ALA A 163 -39.92 -10.52 14.46
CA ALA A 163 -39.90 -11.97 14.22
C ALA A 163 -40.63 -12.34 12.91
N ALA A 164 -41.76 -11.69 12.63
CA ALA A 164 -42.50 -11.86 11.38
C ALA A 164 -41.69 -11.36 10.17
N TYR A 165 -41.04 -10.20 10.31
CA TYR A 165 -40.15 -9.66 9.28
C TYR A 165 -38.98 -10.61 8.97
N LEU A 166 -38.32 -11.16 10.00
CA LEU A 166 -37.24 -12.13 9.83
C LEU A 166 -37.69 -13.43 9.14
N ALA A 167 -38.90 -13.90 9.45
CA ALA A 167 -39.47 -15.08 8.80
C ALA A 167 -39.73 -14.85 7.30
N ASP A 168 -40.13 -13.63 6.92
CA ASP A 168 -40.38 -13.24 5.53
C ASP A 168 -39.09 -12.97 4.73
N GLN A 169 -38.10 -12.34 5.37
CA GLN A 169 -36.77 -12.06 4.80
C GLN A 169 -36.03 -13.32 4.30
N ASN A 170 -36.27 -14.49 4.91
CA ASN A 170 -35.70 -15.75 4.41
C ASN A 170 -36.14 -16.08 2.97
N ARG A 171 -37.19 -15.42 2.44
CA ARG A 171 -37.64 -15.54 1.04
C ARG A 171 -37.05 -14.48 0.10
N THR A 172 -36.62 -13.32 0.61
CA THR A 172 -36.15 -12.19 -0.19
C THR A 172 -34.73 -11.81 0.22
N GLN A 173 -33.74 -12.33 -0.51
CA GLN A 173 -32.33 -12.20 -0.13
C GLN A 173 -31.86 -10.73 0.00
N PRO A 174 -31.24 -10.33 1.12
CA PRO A 174 -30.75 -8.96 1.33
C PRO A 174 -29.50 -8.63 0.49
N LEU A 175 -28.88 -9.65 -0.13
CA LEU A 175 -27.75 -9.48 -1.03
C LEU A 175 -28.26 -9.20 -2.45
N ASN A 176 -28.42 -7.92 -2.74
CA ASN A 176 -28.75 -7.48 -4.09
C ASN A 176 -27.48 -7.43 -4.98
N ARG A 177 -27.69 -7.35 -6.29
CA ARG A 177 -26.61 -7.24 -7.29
C ARG A 177 -25.69 -6.03 -7.02
N ASP A 178 -26.24 -4.95 -6.49
CA ASP A 178 -25.50 -3.71 -6.22
C ASP A 178 -24.48 -3.91 -5.09
N THR A 179 -24.87 -4.60 -4.00
CA THR A 179 -23.99 -4.95 -2.88
C THR A 179 -22.86 -5.85 -3.36
N PHE A 180 -23.15 -6.83 -4.22
CA PHE A 180 -22.10 -7.66 -4.83
C PHE A 180 -21.15 -6.85 -5.71
N ALA A 181 -21.67 -5.89 -6.49
CA ALA A 181 -20.84 -5.02 -7.31
C ALA A 181 -19.91 -4.13 -6.44
N VAL A 182 -20.45 -3.58 -5.35
CA VAL A 182 -19.68 -2.79 -4.38
C VAL A 182 -18.59 -3.63 -3.71
N TRP A 183 -18.91 -4.86 -3.31
CA TRP A 183 -17.92 -5.78 -2.72
C TRP A 183 -16.87 -6.23 -3.73
N PHE A 184 -17.22 -6.42 -5.01
CA PHE A 184 -16.26 -6.71 -6.05
C PHE A 184 -15.25 -5.58 -6.26
N VAL A 185 -15.74 -4.33 -6.26
CA VAL A 185 -14.87 -3.13 -6.29
C VAL A 185 -13.97 -3.10 -5.04
N LEU A 186 -14.51 -3.39 -3.86
CA LEU A 186 -13.73 -3.45 -2.61
C LEU A 186 -12.61 -4.49 -2.68
N THR A 187 -12.91 -5.69 -3.17
CA THR A 187 -11.95 -6.78 -3.33
C THR A 187 -10.84 -6.37 -4.31
N THR A 188 -11.19 -5.70 -5.40
CA THR A 188 -10.22 -5.22 -6.40
C THR A 188 -9.29 -4.15 -5.82
N ILE A 189 -9.84 -3.17 -5.11
CA ILE A 189 -9.05 -2.12 -4.43
C ILE A 189 -8.16 -2.74 -3.34
N SER A 190 -8.72 -3.67 -2.55
CA SER A 190 -7.99 -4.37 -1.49
C SER A 190 -6.85 -5.21 -2.06
N PHE A 191 -7.03 -5.82 -3.23
CA PHE A 191 -5.95 -6.53 -3.94
C PHE A 191 -4.80 -5.59 -4.31
N ALA A 192 -5.11 -4.40 -4.83
CA ALA A 192 -4.08 -3.40 -5.15
C ALA A 192 -3.30 -2.96 -3.90
N PHE A 193 -3.99 -2.70 -2.78
CA PHE A 193 -3.32 -2.39 -1.51
C PHE A 193 -2.49 -3.57 -0.98
N GLY A 194 -3.00 -4.80 -1.09
CA GLY A 194 -2.25 -5.99 -0.70
C GLY A 194 -0.96 -6.15 -1.50
N ALA A 195 -1.03 -5.91 -2.82
CA ALA A 195 0.13 -5.92 -3.69
C ALA A 195 1.13 -4.81 -3.32
N PHE A 196 0.64 -3.60 -3.06
CA PHE A 196 1.44 -2.49 -2.58
C PHE A 196 2.19 -2.83 -1.28
N TRP A 197 1.50 -3.28 -0.22
CA TRP A 197 2.13 -3.65 1.05
C TRP A 197 3.14 -4.79 0.91
N SER A 198 2.88 -5.74 0.01
CA SER A 198 3.83 -6.82 -0.30
C SER A 198 5.17 -6.28 -0.84
N THR A 199 5.12 -5.21 -1.64
CA THR A 199 6.29 -4.56 -2.24
C THR A 199 6.96 -3.55 -1.32
N VAL A 200 6.21 -2.81 -0.51
CA VAL A 200 6.79 -1.86 0.45
C VAL A 200 7.56 -2.61 1.53
N CYS A 201 7.02 -3.73 2.01
CA CYS A 201 7.65 -4.57 3.04
C CYS A 201 8.64 -5.58 2.44
N LEU A 202 9.45 -5.17 1.45
CA LEU A 202 10.56 -5.98 0.94
C LEU A 202 11.56 -6.28 2.08
N GLY A 203 12.02 -7.53 2.14
CA GLY A 203 12.90 -8.01 3.23
C GLY A 203 12.18 -8.50 4.48
N VAL A 204 10.92 -8.12 4.69
CA VAL A 204 10.12 -8.63 5.81
C VAL A 204 9.52 -10.01 5.44
N ARG A 205 9.48 -10.94 6.42
CA ARG A 205 8.81 -12.24 6.28
C ARG A 205 7.36 -12.00 5.86
N ARG A 206 6.84 -12.76 4.89
CA ARG A 206 5.50 -12.53 4.31
C ARG A 206 4.39 -12.46 5.36
N ALA A 207 4.47 -13.28 6.41
CA ALA A 207 3.51 -13.26 7.51
C ALA A 207 3.48 -11.92 8.27
N LEU A 208 4.62 -11.26 8.42
CA LEU A 208 4.72 -9.97 9.11
C LEU A 208 4.26 -8.79 8.24
N ALA A 209 4.30 -8.93 6.90
CA ALA A 209 3.76 -7.91 6.00
C ALA A 209 2.21 -7.79 6.08
N ILE A 210 1.54 -8.79 6.66
CA ILE A 210 0.09 -8.77 6.90
C ILE A 210 -0.28 -7.73 7.98
N ILE A 211 0.58 -7.51 8.98
CA ILE A 211 0.31 -6.60 10.10
C ILE A 211 0.05 -5.16 9.63
N PRO A 212 0.96 -4.50 8.88
CA PRO A 212 0.71 -3.13 8.40
C PRO A 212 -0.47 -3.05 7.42
N ALA A 213 -0.76 -4.11 6.66
CA ALA A 213 -1.89 -4.18 5.74
C ALA A 213 -3.25 -4.30 6.45
N LEU A 214 -3.29 -5.03 7.58
CA LEU A 214 -4.50 -5.19 8.40
C LEU A 214 -4.73 -4.02 9.36
N PHE A 215 -3.69 -3.30 9.75
CA PHE A 215 -3.81 -2.17 10.67
C PHE A 215 -4.86 -1.11 10.26
N PRO A 216 -4.84 -0.52 9.04
CA PRO A 216 -5.85 0.45 8.64
C PRO A 216 -7.25 -0.18 8.49
N VAL A 217 -7.33 -1.48 8.17
CA VAL A 217 -8.60 -2.22 8.13
C VAL A 217 -9.19 -2.35 9.54
N GLY A 218 -8.37 -2.68 10.54
CA GLY A 218 -8.78 -2.75 11.93
C GLY A 218 -9.31 -1.41 12.46
N ILE A 219 -8.64 -0.30 12.12
CA ILE A 219 -9.12 1.05 12.47
C ILE A 219 -10.43 1.37 11.74
N ALA A 220 -10.54 1.04 10.45
CA ALA A 220 -11.76 1.24 9.68
C ALA A 220 -12.96 0.48 10.26
N LEU A 221 -12.73 -0.76 10.75
CA LEU A 221 -13.77 -1.54 11.42
C LEU A 221 -14.18 -0.96 12.75
N ALA A 222 -13.21 -0.56 13.58
CA ALA A 222 -13.51 0.09 14.85
C ALA A 222 -14.35 1.36 14.63
N PHE A 223 -14.00 2.15 13.62
CA PHE A 223 -14.74 3.35 13.23
C PHE A 223 -16.14 3.04 12.67
N ALA A 224 -16.28 2.06 11.79
CA ALA A 224 -17.58 1.63 11.28
C ALA A 224 -18.47 1.08 12.41
N TRP A 225 -17.87 0.37 13.38
CA TRP A 225 -18.54 -0.12 14.56
C TRP A 225 -19.03 1.04 15.44
N THR A 226 -18.20 2.05 15.72
CA THR A 226 -18.63 3.21 16.52
C THR A 226 -19.74 4.02 15.84
N ILE A 227 -19.71 4.17 14.51
CA ILE A 227 -20.83 4.77 13.78
C ILE A 227 -22.11 3.94 13.97
N SER A 228 -22.00 2.62 13.93
CA SER A 228 -23.17 1.74 14.11
C SER A 228 -23.75 1.76 15.53
N LEU A 229 -22.99 2.22 16.53
CA LEU A 229 -23.46 2.40 17.90
C LEU A 229 -24.15 3.76 18.12
N SER A 230 -24.23 4.64 17.11
CA SER A 230 -24.95 5.90 17.26
C SER A 230 -26.46 5.64 17.31
N ASP A 231 -26.97 5.73 18.55
CA ASP A 231 -28.21 5.18 19.08
C ASP A 231 -29.31 6.28 19.20
N PRO A 232 -30.51 5.98 19.75
CA PRO A 232 -31.83 6.40 19.26
C PRO A 232 -32.12 7.91 19.22
N VAL A 233 -33.07 8.28 18.35
CA VAL A 233 -33.54 9.65 18.11
C VAL A 233 -34.29 10.24 19.32
N GLY A 234 -34.83 9.38 20.17
CA GLY A 234 -35.54 9.73 21.38
C GLY A 234 -36.12 8.50 22.08
N PRO A 235 -36.75 8.67 23.26
CA PRO A 235 -37.36 7.57 23.98
C PRO A 235 -38.50 6.94 23.18
N GLY A 236 -38.40 5.64 22.89
CA GLY A 236 -39.43 4.83 22.23
C GLY A 236 -39.56 4.99 20.72
N LEU A 237 -38.70 5.78 20.07
CA LEU A 237 -38.68 5.97 18.62
C LEU A 237 -37.32 5.58 18.04
N ILE A 238 -37.34 4.79 16.97
CA ILE A 238 -36.15 4.39 16.23
C ILE A 238 -36.33 4.69 14.75
N PHE A 239 -35.24 4.93 14.03
CA PHE A 239 -35.29 4.98 12.57
C PHE A 239 -35.48 3.59 11.98
N ALA A 240 -36.29 3.47 10.93
CA ALA A 240 -36.46 2.22 10.20
C ALA A 240 -35.12 1.69 9.62
N THR A 241 -34.20 2.57 9.21
CA THR A 241 -32.82 2.20 8.84
C THR A 241 -32.00 1.65 9.99
N ASN A 242 -32.21 2.14 11.22
CA ASN A 242 -31.54 1.59 12.41
C ASN A 242 -32.10 0.20 12.75
N ALA A 243 -33.41 0.01 12.63
CA ALA A 243 -34.06 -1.29 12.74
C ALA A 243 -33.52 -2.29 11.69
N ALA A 244 -33.39 -1.86 10.43
CA ALA A 244 -32.76 -2.64 9.37
C ALA A 244 -31.28 -2.94 9.65
N ALA A 245 -30.55 -1.96 10.19
CA ALA A 245 -29.16 -2.13 10.57
C ALA A 245 -29.01 -3.19 11.67
N ASP A 246 -29.88 -3.22 12.68
CA ASP A 246 -29.83 -4.25 13.73
C ASP A 246 -29.95 -5.68 13.16
N LEU A 247 -30.75 -5.85 12.10
CA LEU A 247 -30.92 -7.15 11.44
C LEU A 247 -29.73 -7.55 10.56
N HIS A 248 -29.15 -6.60 9.82
CA HIS A 248 -28.19 -6.90 8.76
C HIS A 248 -26.74 -6.51 9.07
N ARG A 249 -26.48 -5.79 10.17
CA ARG A 249 -25.14 -5.28 10.53
C ARG A 249 -24.09 -6.37 10.56
N THR A 250 -24.34 -7.46 11.27
CA THR A 250 -23.37 -8.57 11.39
C THR A 250 -23.05 -9.18 10.02
N THR A 251 -24.07 -9.45 9.21
CA THR A 251 -23.90 -10.00 7.85
C THR A 251 -23.12 -9.05 6.95
N MET A 252 -23.39 -7.74 7.02
CA MET A 252 -22.69 -6.74 6.21
C MET A 252 -21.24 -6.55 6.64
N ILE A 253 -20.96 -6.55 7.94
CA ILE A 253 -19.59 -6.47 8.46
C ILE A 253 -18.80 -7.71 8.06
N ILE A 254 -19.34 -8.91 8.25
CA ILE A 254 -18.68 -10.17 7.88
C ILE A 254 -18.48 -10.25 6.37
N GLY A 255 -19.50 -9.87 5.58
CA GLY A 255 -19.42 -9.87 4.12
C GLY A 255 -18.38 -8.89 3.58
N GLY A 256 -18.39 -7.65 4.08
CA GLY A 256 -17.38 -6.65 3.76
C GLY A 256 -15.96 -7.07 4.16
N LEU A 257 -15.81 -7.67 5.35
CA LEU A 257 -14.53 -8.23 5.79
C LEU A 257 -14.04 -9.35 4.91
N SER A 258 -14.94 -10.24 4.51
CA SER A 258 -14.63 -11.33 3.60
C SER A 258 -14.17 -10.78 2.25
N ALA A 259 -14.85 -9.76 1.71
CA ALA A 259 -14.46 -9.11 0.46
C ALA A 259 -13.07 -8.44 0.55
N ILE A 260 -12.76 -7.78 1.67
CA ILE A 260 -11.43 -7.20 1.93
C ILE A 260 -10.38 -8.31 2.02
N ALA A 261 -10.61 -9.34 2.82
CA ALA A 261 -9.67 -10.44 3.01
C ALA A 261 -9.40 -11.19 1.69
N LEU A 262 -10.45 -11.45 0.90
CA LEU A 262 -10.36 -12.08 -0.42
C LEU A 262 -9.56 -11.25 -1.42
N GLY A 263 -9.51 -9.93 -1.29
CA GLY A 263 -8.68 -9.08 -2.15
C GLY A 263 -7.27 -8.94 -1.59
N LEU A 264 -7.17 -8.53 -0.33
CA LEU A 264 -5.94 -8.16 0.34
C LEU A 264 -4.96 -9.34 0.45
N LEU A 265 -5.42 -10.52 0.87
CA LEU A 265 -4.53 -11.67 1.07
C LEU A 265 -3.90 -12.13 -0.25
N PRO A 266 -4.65 -12.40 -1.34
CA PRO A 266 -4.04 -12.70 -2.64
C PRO A 266 -3.13 -11.58 -3.13
N GLY A 267 -3.50 -10.32 -2.91
CA GLY A 267 -2.64 -9.17 -3.23
C GLY A 267 -1.30 -9.26 -2.52
N ILE A 268 -1.28 -9.57 -1.22
CA ILE A 268 -0.05 -9.75 -0.43
C ILE A 268 0.81 -10.90 -0.98
N PHE A 269 0.20 -12.02 -1.37
CA PHE A 269 0.95 -13.18 -1.87
C PHE A 269 1.45 -13.02 -3.32
N LEU A 270 0.66 -12.38 -4.19
CA LEU A 270 0.95 -12.23 -5.61
C LEU A 270 1.70 -10.93 -5.93
N GLY A 271 1.62 -9.92 -5.05
CA GLY A 271 2.17 -8.58 -5.27
C GLY A 271 3.64 -8.57 -5.68
N ARG A 272 4.51 -9.27 -4.94
CA ARG A 272 5.94 -9.39 -5.29
C ARG A 272 6.16 -10.05 -6.66
N LYS A 273 5.37 -11.08 -7.01
CA LYS A 273 5.50 -11.75 -8.32
C LYS A 273 5.09 -10.81 -9.45
N LEU A 274 4.00 -10.07 -9.26
CA LEU A 274 3.52 -9.06 -10.20
C LEU A 274 4.52 -7.91 -10.35
N ALA A 275 5.08 -7.41 -9.25
CA ALA A 275 6.11 -6.37 -9.28
C ALA A 275 7.36 -6.83 -10.06
N ARG A 276 7.85 -8.06 -9.83
CA ARG A 276 8.96 -8.64 -10.61
C ARG A 276 8.62 -8.76 -12.09
N LEU A 277 7.39 -9.17 -12.42
CA LEU A 277 6.93 -9.26 -13.80
C LEU A 277 6.91 -7.88 -14.46
N LEU A 278 6.35 -6.88 -13.80
CA LEU A 278 6.31 -5.50 -14.27
C LEU A 278 7.72 -4.94 -14.48
N VAL A 279 8.64 -5.15 -13.53
CA VAL A 279 10.05 -4.76 -13.66
C VAL A 279 10.72 -5.44 -14.86
N ARG A 280 10.43 -6.73 -15.10
CA ARG A 280 10.96 -7.45 -16.26
C ARG A 280 10.41 -6.92 -17.58
N LEU A 281 9.14 -6.51 -17.61
CA LEU A 281 8.50 -5.94 -18.80
C LEU A 281 8.97 -4.51 -19.07
N ALA A 282 9.14 -3.70 -18.02
CA ALA A 282 9.47 -2.29 -18.14
C ALA A 282 10.97 -2.02 -18.35
N LEU A 283 11.85 -2.87 -17.83
CA LEU A 283 13.30 -2.61 -17.82
C LEU A 283 14.10 -3.60 -18.68
N PRO A 284 15.10 -3.10 -19.44
CA PRO A 284 16.00 -3.93 -20.24
C PRO A 284 16.84 -4.86 -19.33
N PRO A 285 17.25 -6.04 -19.82
CA PRO A 285 17.93 -7.07 -19.01
C PRO A 285 19.11 -6.56 -18.18
N ARG A 286 19.88 -5.60 -18.71
CA ARG A 286 21.08 -5.05 -18.07
C ARG A 286 20.80 -4.24 -16.80
N MET A 287 19.60 -3.65 -16.67
CA MET A 287 19.20 -2.85 -15.51
C MET A 287 18.51 -3.68 -14.41
N ARG A 288 18.15 -4.94 -14.71
CA ARG A 288 17.41 -5.81 -13.78
C ARG A 288 18.26 -6.24 -12.58
N THR A 289 19.59 -6.29 -12.74
CA THR A 289 20.53 -6.72 -11.69
C THR A 289 20.48 -5.80 -10.47
N ALA A 290 20.29 -4.50 -10.68
CA ALA A 290 20.15 -3.54 -9.57
C ALA A 290 18.84 -3.71 -8.78
N LEU A 291 17.85 -4.39 -9.36
CA LEU A 291 16.52 -4.61 -8.77
C LEU A 291 16.26 -6.08 -8.41
N SER A 292 17.30 -6.93 -8.36
CA SER A 292 17.16 -8.35 -8.05
C SER A 292 16.69 -8.65 -6.62
N LEU A 293 16.67 -7.62 -5.76
CA LEU A 293 16.15 -7.69 -4.38
C LEU A 293 14.61 -7.75 -4.31
N LEU A 294 13.90 -7.38 -5.39
CA LEU A 294 12.44 -7.51 -5.52
C LEU A 294 12.03 -8.97 -5.70
#